data_AF-A0A2D4JLE5-F1
#
_entry.id   AF-A0A2D4JLE5-F1
#
_cell.length_a   1.000
_cell.length_b   1.000
_cell.length_c   1.000
_cell.angle_alpha   90.00
_cell.angle_beta   90.00
_cell.angle_gamma   90.00
#
_symmetry.space_group_name_H-M   'P 1'
#
loop_
_entity.id
_entity.type
_entity.pdbx_description
1 polymer ?
#
loop_
_entity_poly.entity_id
_entity_poly.type
_entity_poly.pdbx_seq_one_letter_code
_entity_poly.pdbx_strand_id
1 'polypeptide(L)'
;CHLPAHMEKAEQRKEDFTTILHLQQFEGPSANGILDHDLIFWFGDLNFRIESLDIRYVKYAIDNNILHQLWEKDQLNIAKTTWPILKGFQEGFLNFPPTFKFDVGTNMYDTSAKKRKPAWTDRILWKIKGGAHPVHSGRCSGGNLTVTQLCYCSHM
;
A
#
# COMPACT_ATOMS: atom_id res chain seq x y z
N CYS A 1 5.58 -1.62 -8.93
CA CYS A 1 5.92 -0.19 -8.83
C CYS A 1 7.05 -0.02 -7.80
N HIS A 2 7.98 0.91 -8.02
CA HIS A 2 8.99 1.29 -7.04
C HIS A 2 8.95 2.81 -6.90
N LEU A 3 8.44 3.31 -5.78
CA LEU A 3 8.24 4.74 -5.55
C LEU A 3 9.41 5.37 -4.77
N PRO A 4 9.56 6.71 -4.78
CA PRO A 4 10.67 7.39 -4.13
C PRO A 4 10.84 7.05 -2.66
N ALA A 5 12.08 6.71 -2.29
CA ALA A 5 12.47 6.43 -0.93
C ALA A 5 12.51 7.69 -0.04
N HIS A 6 12.70 7.46 1.27
CA HIS A 6 12.82 8.46 2.36
C HIS A 6 11.47 8.97 2.92
N MET A 7 11.50 9.41 4.18
CA MET A 7 10.31 9.70 4.99
C MET A 7 9.53 10.90 4.44
N GLU A 8 10.27 11.88 3.95
CA GLU A 8 9.85 13.23 3.57
C GLU A 8 9.24 13.27 2.16
N LYS A 9 9.39 12.19 1.40
CA LYS A 9 8.96 12.09 -0.01
C LYS A 9 7.50 11.65 -0.18
N ALA A 10 6.65 11.80 0.84
CA ALA A 10 5.25 11.39 0.78
C ALA A 10 4.48 12.08 -0.36
N GLU A 11 4.61 13.40 -0.50
CA GLU A 11 3.96 14.12 -1.62
C GLU A 11 4.56 13.73 -2.98
N GLN A 12 5.87 13.47 -3.08
CA GLN A 12 6.44 12.96 -4.34
C GLN A 12 5.85 11.59 -4.70
N ARG A 13 5.68 10.69 -3.73
CA ARG A 13 5.03 9.39 -3.97
C ARG A 13 3.61 9.55 -4.50
N LYS A 14 2.87 10.55 -4.02
CA LYS A 14 1.52 10.90 -4.51
C LYS A 14 1.54 11.37 -5.96
N GLU A 15 2.45 12.27 -6.29
CA GLU A 15 2.64 12.80 -7.64
C GLU A 15 3.02 11.67 -8.62
N ASP A 16 3.95 10.81 -8.23
CA ASP A 16 4.38 9.67 -9.03
C ASP A 16 3.23 8.67 -9.23
N PHE A 17 2.47 8.38 -8.16
CA PHE A 17 1.28 7.53 -8.25
C PHE A 17 0.24 8.10 -9.23
N THR A 18 0.01 9.41 -9.16
CA THR A 18 -0.91 10.13 -10.04
C THR A 18 -0.42 10.09 -11.49
N THR A 19 0.88 10.34 -11.70
CA THR A 19 1.52 10.31 -13.01
C THR A 19 1.38 8.93 -13.66
N ILE A 20 1.70 7.86 -12.92
CA ILE A 20 1.59 6.49 -13.43
C ILE A 20 0.15 6.16 -13.81
N LEU A 21 -0.84 6.56 -12.99
CA LEU A 21 -2.25 6.32 -13.28
C LEU A 21 -2.74 6.96 -14.59
N HIS A 22 -2.27 8.17 -14.88
CA HIS A 22 -2.71 8.91 -16.07
C HIS A 22 -1.92 8.56 -17.32
N LEU A 23 -0.61 8.31 -17.20
CA LEU A 23 0.26 8.11 -18.35
C LEU A 23 0.33 6.67 -18.83
N GLN A 24 0.07 5.68 -17.97
CA GLN A 24 0.13 4.29 -18.39
C GLN A 24 -1.03 3.97 -19.33
N GLN A 25 -0.70 3.67 -20.57
CA GLN A 25 -1.63 3.21 -21.60
C GLN A 25 -1.41 1.72 -21.91
N PHE A 26 -2.47 1.06 -22.33
CA PHE A 26 -2.48 -0.33 -22.79
C PHE A 26 -3.07 -0.39 -24.19
N GLU A 27 -2.59 -1.32 -25.01
CA GLU A 27 -3.16 -1.59 -26.32
C GLU A 27 -4.40 -2.49 -26.16
N GLY A 28 -5.57 -2.01 -26.58
CA GLY A 28 -6.76 -2.85 -26.61
C GLY A 28 -8.06 -2.06 -26.82
N PRO A 29 -9.13 -2.71 -27.29
CA PRO A 29 -10.39 -2.02 -27.58
C PRO A 29 -11.23 -1.68 -26.34
N SER A 30 -10.94 -2.30 -25.18
CA SER A 30 -11.85 -2.30 -24.02
C SER A 30 -11.30 -1.59 -22.77
N ALA A 31 -9.99 -1.43 -22.65
CA ALA A 31 -9.35 -0.74 -21.53
C ALA A 31 -8.04 -0.10 -21.99
N ASN A 32 -7.97 1.22 -22.02
CA ASN A 32 -6.80 1.96 -22.50
C ASN A 32 -5.97 2.48 -21.34
N GLY A 33 -6.59 2.93 -20.25
CA GLY A 33 -5.93 3.35 -19.01
C GLY A 33 -6.01 2.30 -17.90
N ILE A 34 -5.19 2.48 -16.86
CA ILE A 34 -5.22 1.61 -15.67
C ILE A 34 -6.64 1.53 -15.08
N LEU A 35 -7.32 2.66 -14.93
CA LEU A 35 -8.64 2.73 -14.31
C LEU A 35 -9.79 2.17 -15.15
N ASP A 36 -9.54 1.85 -16.43
CA ASP A 36 -10.56 1.24 -17.30
C ASP A 36 -10.75 -0.25 -17.03
N HIS A 37 -9.78 -0.89 -16.37
CA HIS A 37 -9.79 -2.33 -16.07
C HIS A 37 -10.81 -2.68 -14.98
N ASP A 38 -11.45 -3.84 -15.12
CA ASP A 38 -12.45 -4.32 -14.15
C ASP A 38 -11.82 -4.69 -12.79
N LEU A 39 -10.58 -5.17 -12.82
CA LEU A 39 -9.78 -5.50 -11.65
C LEU A 39 -8.34 -4.99 -11.85
N ILE A 40 -7.86 -4.22 -10.88
CA ILE A 40 -6.52 -3.65 -10.86
C ILE A 40 -5.79 -4.22 -9.66
N PHE A 41 -4.57 -4.73 -9.85
CA PHE A 41 -3.61 -4.97 -8.78
C PHE A 41 -2.48 -3.96 -8.90
N TRP A 42 -2.15 -3.29 -7.80
CA TRP A 42 -1.05 -2.33 -7.72
C TRP A 42 -0.13 -2.71 -6.57
N PHE A 43 1.11 -3.08 -6.88
CA PHE A 43 2.02 -3.61 -5.87
C PHE A 43 3.49 -3.27 -6.13
N GLY A 44 4.32 -3.47 -5.11
CA GLY A 44 5.78 -3.35 -5.13
C GLY A 44 6.30 -2.57 -3.92
N ASP A 45 7.54 -2.06 -4.02
CA ASP A 45 8.12 -1.17 -3.01
C ASP A 45 7.54 0.24 -3.18
N LEU A 46 6.42 0.49 -2.52
CA LEU A 46 5.75 1.78 -2.52
C LEU A 46 6.42 2.80 -1.60
N ASN A 47 7.40 2.38 -0.79
CA ASN A 47 8.25 3.23 0.04
C ASN A 47 7.53 4.15 1.05
N PHE A 48 6.26 3.91 1.34
CA PHE A 48 5.55 4.61 2.43
C PHE A 48 6.13 4.24 3.78
N ARG A 49 6.16 5.21 4.69
CA ARG A 49 6.83 5.10 5.99
C ARG A 49 5.85 5.33 7.14
N ILE A 50 6.28 4.98 8.34
CA ILE A 50 5.55 5.27 9.58
C ILE A 50 5.94 6.68 10.03
N GLU A 51 5.03 7.63 10.02
CA GLU A 51 5.29 9.01 10.48
C GLU A 51 4.99 9.19 11.98
N SER A 52 5.32 10.36 12.54
CA SER A 52 4.96 10.78 13.91
C SER A 52 5.46 9.93 15.10
N LEU A 53 6.02 8.74 14.89
CA LEU A 53 6.57 7.86 15.92
C LEU A 53 8.09 7.76 15.83
N ASP A 54 8.76 7.74 16.97
CA ASP A 54 10.20 7.54 17.05
C ASP A 54 10.57 6.06 16.84
N ILE A 55 11.82 5.80 16.42
CA ILE A 55 12.29 4.45 16.11
C ILE A 55 12.23 3.50 17.31
N ARG A 56 12.42 3.99 18.55
CA ARG A 56 12.36 3.13 19.74
C ARG A 56 10.94 2.68 19.98
N TYR A 57 9.96 3.58 19.81
CA TYR A 57 8.55 3.22 19.89
C TYR A 57 8.14 2.23 18.80
N VAL A 58 8.58 2.46 17.55
CA VAL A 58 8.30 1.52 16.45
C VAL A 58 8.82 0.12 16.77
N LYS A 59 10.07 0.01 17.26
CA LYS A 59 10.63 -1.29 17.69
C LYS A 59 9.85 -1.89 18.86
N TYR A 60 9.56 -1.11 19.90
CA TYR A 60 8.73 -1.55 21.02
C TYR A 60 7.37 -2.11 20.57
N ALA A 61 6.70 -1.43 19.64
CA ALA A 61 5.40 -1.85 19.14
C ALA A 61 5.47 -3.17 18.35
N ILE A 62 6.57 -3.38 17.60
CA ILE A 62 6.84 -4.64 16.90
C ILE A 62 7.09 -5.76 17.92
N ASP A 63 7.99 -5.53 18.88
CA ASP A 63 8.40 -6.54 19.87
C ASP A 63 7.22 -6.98 20.78
N ASN A 64 6.23 -6.11 20.98
CA ASN A 64 5.04 -6.39 21.79
C ASN A 64 3.79 -6.73 20.96
N ASN A 65 3.93 -6.91 19.65
CA ASN A 65 2.82 -7.23 18.73
C ASN A 65 1.62 -6.27 18.81
N ILE A 66 1.87 -4.98 19.05
CA ILE A 66 0.83 -3.93 19.09
C ILE A 66 0.83 -3.11 17.78
N LEU A 67 0.89 -3.84 16.65
CA LEU A 67 1.07 -3.28 15.30
C LEU A 67 -0.01 -2.28 14.89
N HIS A 68 -1.23 -2.41 15.43
CA HIS A 68 -2.35 -1.52 15.14
C HIS A 68 -2.03 -0.04 15.39
N GLN A 69 -1.22 0.26 16.40
CA GLN A 69 -0.81 1.63 16.71
C GLN A 69 0.12 2.24 15.65
N LEU A 70 0.83 1.37 14.91
CA LEU A 70 1.68 1.79 13.81
C LEU A 70 0.85 2.01 12.53
N TRP A 71 -0.25 1.26 12.33
CA TRP A 71 -1.09 1.40 11.14
C TRP A 71 -1.73 2.78 11.02
N GLU A 72 -2.12 3.38 12.15
CA GLU A 72 -2.68 4.74 12.21
C GLU A 72 -1.66 5.81 11.80
N LYS A 73 -0.38 5.46 11.84
CA LYS A 73 0.74 6.34 11.51
C LYS A 73 1.44 5.92 10.21
N ASP A 74 0.91 4.92 9.51
CA ASP A 74 1.41 4.49 8.20
C ASP A 74 0.95 5.48 7.12
N GLN A 75 1.89 6.08 6.42
CA GLN A 75 1.60 7.10 5.41
C GLN A 75 0.66 6.59 4.31
N LEU A 76 0.72 5.31 3.91
CA LEU A 76 -0.19 4.77 2.90
C LEU A 76 -1.61 4.62 3.45
N ASN A 77 -1.77 4.15 4.69
CA ASN A 77 -3.09 4.08 5.33
C ASN A 77 -3.73 5.46 5.49
N ILE A 78 -2.94 6.47 5.89
CA ILE A 78 -3.39 7.87 5.94
C ILE A 78 -3.72 8.38 4.53
N ALA A 79 -2.87 8.08 3.54
CA ALA A 79 -3.09 8.49 2.15
C ALA A 79 -4.37 7.88 1.55
N LYS A 80 -4.70 6.62 1.84
CA LYS A 80 -5.95 5.98 1.37
C LYS A 80 -7.21 6.71 1.86
N THR A 81 -7.16 7.37 3.01
CA THR A 81 -8.30 8.13 3.55
C THR A 81 -8.27 9.61 3.16
N THR A 82 -7.10 10.17 2.89
CA THR A 82 -6.93 11.62 2.65
C THR A 82 -6.72 11.99 1.18
N TRP A 83 -6.23 11.08 0.34
CA TRP A 83 -5.90 11.36 -1.06
C TRP A 83 -6.99 10.81 -1.99
N PRO A 84 -7.74 11.69 -2.70
CA PRO A 84 -8.82 11.26 -3.59
C PRO A 84 -8.38 10.26 -4.68
N ILE A 85 -7.13 10.34 -5.13
CA ILE A 85 -6.60 9.45 -6.18
C ILE A 85 -6.51 7.98 -5.73
N LEU A 86 -6.39 7.71 -4.43
CA LEU A 86 -6.38 6.36 -3.86
C LEU A 86 -7.79 5.84 -3.55
N LYS A 87 -8.84 6.64 -3.81
CA LYS A 87 -10.22 6.25 -3.50
C LYS A 87 -10.60 4.94 -4.19
N GLY A 88 -11.05 3.99 -3.38
CA GLY A 88 -11.49 2.66 -3.84
C GLY A 88 -10.36 1.67 -4.11
N PHE A 89 -9.09 2.05 -3.93
CA PHE A 89 -8.06 1.04 -3.71
C PHE A 89 -8.24 0.45 -2.31
N GLN A 90 -8.15 -0.86 -2.23
CA GLN A 90 -8.25 -1.68 -1.04
C GLN A 90 -6.92 -2.39 -0.81
N GLU A 91 -6.67 -2.76 0.44
CA GLU A 91 -5.52 -3.54 0.86
C GLU A 91 -5.99 -4.37 2.06
N GLY A 92 -5.46 -5.58 2.22
CA GLY A 92 -5.83 -6.39 3.37
C GLY A 92 -5.04 -6.05 4.62
N PHE A 93 -5.44 -6.66 5.73
CA PHE A 93 -4.89 -6.34 7.04
C PHE A 93 -3.39 -6.65 7.13
N LEU A 94 -2.61 -5.68 7.60
CA LEU A 94 -1.16 -5.80 7.83
C LEU A 94 -0.87 -6.51 9.16
N ASN A 95 -1.30 -7.77 9.27
CA ASN A 95 -1.13 -8.60 10.47
C ASN A 95 0.28 -9.20 10.58
N PHE A 96 1.28 -8.52 10.04
CA PHE A 96 2.68 -8.93 10.01
C PHE A 96 3.58 -7.71 10.27
N PRO A 97 4.80 -7.91 10.82
CA PRO A 97 5.66 -6.79 11.16
C PRO A 97 6.19 -6.08 9.90
N PRO A 98 6.63 -4.81 10.02
CA PRO A 98 7.19 -4.03 8.91
C PRO A 98 8.26 -4.78 8.09
N THR A 99 8.21 -4.66 6.76
CA THR A 99 9.07 -5.41 5.81
C THR A 99 10.40 -4.73 5.50
N PHE A 100 10.60 -3.51 5.97
CA PHE A 100 11.83 -2.76 5.81
C PHE A 100 12.31 -2.26 7.18
N LYS A 101 13.61 -2.21 7.48
CA LYS A 101 14.76 -2.76 6.75
C LYS A 101 15.48 -3.77 7.63
N PHE A 102 15.89 -4.89 7.06
CA PHE A 102 16.68 -5.91 7.74
C PHE A 102 18.18 -5.81 7.42
N ASP A 103 19.00 -6.35 8.33
CA ASP A 103 20.37 -6.71 8.05
C ASP A 103 20.40 -7.94 7.13
N VAL A 104 21.28 -7.91 6.13
CA VAL A 104 21.33 -8.91 5.06
C VAL A 104 21.55 -10.32 5.63
N GLY A 105 20.69 -11.25 5.24
CA GLY A 105 20.77 -12.65 5.68
C GLY A 105 20.18 -12.90 7.08
N THR A 106 19.45 -11.94 7.66
CA THR A 106 18.87 -12.07 9.00
C THR A 106 17.44 -11.52 9.04
N ASN A 107 16.71 -11.87 10.10
CA ASN A 107 15.43 -11.23 10.47
C ASN A 107 15.63 -10.07 11.46
N MET A 108 16.86 -9.58 11.64
CA MET A 108 17.14 -8.45 12.52
C MET A 108 16.98 -7.13 11.76
N TYR A 109 16.23 -6.19 12.33
CA TYR A 109 16.11 -4.84 11.76
C TYR A 109 17.44 -4.08 11.83
N ASP A 110 17.65 -3.21 10.83
CA ASP A 110 18.87 -2.44 10.54
C ASP A 110 19.66 -2.02 11.80
N THR A 111 20.77 -2.71 12.05
CA THR A 111 21.71 -2.41 13.14
C THR A 111 22.85 -1.49 12.72
N SER A 112 22.91 -1.11 11.43
CA SER A 112 23.93 -0.21 10.91
C SER A 112 23.84 1.18 11.55
N ALA A 113 24.89 2.00 11.35
CA ALA A 113 24.91 3.38 11.81
C ALA A 113 23.73 4.24 11.29
N LYS A 114 23.11 3.85 10.16
CA LYS A 114 21.95 4.55 9.59
C LYS A 114 20.67 4.34 10.39
N LYS A 115 20.57 3.24 11.15
CA LYS A 115 19.44 2.89 12.02
C LYS A 115 18.08 3.20 11.37
N ARG A 116 17.83 2.66 10.18
CA ARG A 116 16.60 2.95 9.44
C ARG A 116 15.39 2.49 10.24
N LYS A 117 14.42 3.40 10.40
CA LYS A 117 13.17 3.11 11.09
C LYS A 117 12.36 2.06 10.33
N PRO A 118 11.84 1.01 11.00
CA PRO A 118 11.03 0.03 10.33
C PRO A 118 9.78 0.62 9.65
N ALA A 119 9.38 0.06 8.50
CA ALA A 119 8.19 0.49 7.75
C ALA A 119 7.64 -0.63 6.83
N TRP A 120 6.34 -0.59 6.53
CA TRP A 120 5.72 -1.42 5.50
C TRP A 120 5.89 -0.75 4.14
N THR A 121 7.03 -0.99 3.50
CA THR A 121 7.37 -0.42 2.20
C THR A 121 6.80 -1.24 1.04
N ASP A 122 6.71 -2.55 1.22
CA ASP A 122 6.23 -3.50 0.22
C ASP A 122 4.74 -3.75 0.40
N ARG A 123 3.94 -3.36 -0.58
CA ARG A 123 2.47 -3.30 -0.46
C ARG A 123 1.79 -3.90 -1.66
N ILE A 124 0.59 -4.44 -1.44
CA ILE A 124 -0.31 -4.96 -2.48
C ILE A 124 -1.68 -4.32 -2.28
N LEU A 125 -2.10 -3.52 -3.26
CA LEU A 125 -3.44 -2.92 -3.32
C LEU A 125 -4.23 -3.53 -4.47
N TRP A 126 -5.54 -3.51 -4.36
CA TRP A 126 -6.44 -3.84 -5.47
C TRP A 126 -7.59 -2.84 -5.59
N LYS A 127 -8.18 -2.74 -6.78
CA LYS A 127 -9.38 -1.93 -7.04
C LYS A 127 -10.28 -2.67 -8.02
N ILE A 128 -11.58 -2.74 -7.69
CA ILE A 128 -12.60 -3.33 -8.54
C ILE A 128 -13.44 -2.19 -9.14
N LYS A 129 -13.62 -2.19 -10.46
CA LYS A 129 -14.43 -1.21 -11.17
C LYS A 129 -15.89 -1.33 -10.75
N GLY A 130 -16.52 -0.21 -10.39
CA GLY A 130 -17.90 -0.20 -9.88
C GLY A 130 -18.08 -0.75 -8.46
N GLY A 131 -17.00 -1.16 -7.78
CA GLY A 131 -17.01 -1.59 -6.39
C GLY A 131 -17.11 -0.41 -5.41
N ALA A 132 -18.26 0.27 -5.38
CA ALA A 132 -18.71 1.02 -4.22
C ALA A 132 -19.92 0.26 -3.63
N HIS A 133 -20.03 0.26 -2.31
CA HIS A 133 -21.12 -0.31 -1.52
C HIS A 133 -22.52 -0.23 -2.20
N PRO A 134 -23.43 -1.20 -1.93
CA PRO A 134 -24.69 -1.32 -2.65
C PRO A 134 -25.56 -0.07 -2.44
N VAL A 135 -25.58 0.81 -3.43
CA VAL A 135 -26.57 1.89 -3.53
C VAL A 135 -27.18 1.82 -4.93
N HIS A 136 -28.37 1.23 -4.94
CA HIS A 136 -29.44 1.26 -5.93
C HIS A 136 -29.15 1.55 -7.41
N SER A 137 -29.46 0.50 -8.20
CA SER A 137 -30.14 0.51 -9.50
C SER A 137 -29.48 1.27 -10.66
N GLY A 138 -28.56 0.56 -11.33
CA GLY A 138 -28.29 0.66 -12.76
C GLY A 138 -27.73 -0.68 -13.22
N ARG A 139 -28.43 -1.38 -14.13
CA ARG A 139 -27.93 -2.64 -14.71
C ARG A 139 -26.70 -2.34 -15.56
N CYS A 140 -25.53 -2.71 -15.07
CA CYS A 140 -24.35 -2.93 -15.90
C CYS A 140 -24.04 -4.43 -15.88
N SER A 141 -24.05 -5.03 -17.06
CA SER A 141 -23.76 -6.43 -17.30
C SER A 141 -22.27 -6.70 -17.04
N GLY A 142 -21.92 -7.11 -15.83
CA GLY A 142 -20.57 -7.54 -15.47
C GLY A 142 -20.66 -8.43 -14.24
N GLY A 143 -20.05 -9.61 -14.27
CA GLY A 143 -20.10 -10.56 -13.17
C GLY A 143 -19.67 -9.91 -11.85
N ASN A 144 -20.21 -10.39 -10.72
CA ASN A 144 -19.79 -9.96 -9.38
C ASN A 144 -18.33 -10.38 -9.15
N LEU A 145 -17.37 -9.57 -9.62
CA LEU A 145 -15.96 -9.75 -9.33
C LEU A 145 -15.73 -9.49 -7.85
N THR A 146 -15.08 -10.44 -7.20
CA THR A 146 -14.68 -10.33 -5.79
C THR A 146 -13.22 -10.72 -5.66
N VAL A 147 -12.50 -10.03 -4.78
CA VAL A 147 -11.12 -10.36 -4.42
C VAL A 147 -11.15 -10.90 -2.99
N THR A 148 -10.65 -12.11 -2.80
CA THR A 148 -10.53 -12.73 -1.48
C THR A 148 -9.06 -12.83 -1.11
N GLN A 149 -8.68 -12.27 0.04
CA GLN A 149 -7.35 -12.46 0.60
C GLN A 149 -7.26 -13.83 1.28
N LEU A 150 -6.33 -14.68 0.83
CA LEU A 150 -6.05 -15.97 1.46
C LEU A 150 -4.96 -15.86 2.54
N CYS A 151 -3.80 -15.31 2.22
CA CYS A 151 -2.75 -14.91 3.17
C CYS A 151 -2.13 -13.59 2.71
N TYR A 152 -1.75 -12.79 3.68
CA TYR A 152 -0.91 -11.61 3.48
C TYR A 152 0.09 -11.59 4.62
N CYS A 153 1.27 -12.11 4.34
CA CYS A 153 2.25 -12.52 5.33
C CYS A 153 3.64 -12.06 4.84
N SER A 154 4.48 -11.56 5.76
CA SER A 154 5.89 -11.29 5.46
C SER A 154 6.68 -12.61 5.50
N HIS A 155 7.76 -12.74 4.72
CA HIS A 155 8.62 -13.94 4.69
C HIS A 155 9.61 -14.02 5.87
N MET A 156 9.43 -13.19 6.90
CA MET A 156 10.22 -13.26 8.13
C MET A 156 9.99 -14.54 8.90
#